data_AF-A0A8J2NSQ9-F1
#
_entry.id   AF-A0A8J2NSQ9-F1
#
_cell.length_a   1.000
_cell.length_b   1.000
_cell.length_c   1.000
_cell.angle_alpha   90.00
_cell.angle_beta   90.00
_cell.angle_gamma   90.00
#
_symmetry.space_group_name_H-M   'P 1'
#
loop_
_entity.id
_entity.type
_entity.pdbx_description
1 polymer ?
#
loop_
_entity_poly.entity_id
_entity_poly.type
_entity_poly.pdbx_seq_one_letter_code
_entity_poly.pdbx_strand_id
1 'polypeptide(L)'
;PQLSFKKILLGNLDEIYEFQSKEFLPQLEEAIVTSIKAVGDVFLETHHRFLSLYSRYCQMLPAIASLRREIGEENPWMELCRKKLNHRLSLDAYTM
;
A
#
# COMPACT_ATOMS: atom_id res chain seq x y z
N PRO A 1 5.91 6.36 22.10
CA PRO A 1 6.89 6.68 21.03
C PRO A 1 6.18 7.36 19.86
N GLN A 2 6.52 8.61 19.55
CA GLN A 2 5.97 9.29 18.37
C GLN A 2 6.46 8.56 17.11
N LEU A 3 5.53 8.10 16.26
CA LEU A 3 5.91 7.53 14.97
C LEU A 3 6.53 8.64 14.12
N SER A 4 7.60 8.31 13.38
CA SER A 4 8.21 9.24 12.43
C SER A 4 7.19 9.68 11.38
N PHE A 5 7.27 10.92 10.91
CA PHE A 5 6.45 11.49 9.83
C PHE A 5 6.25 10.54 8.64
N LYS A 6 7.32 9.89 8.16
CA LYS A 6 7.26 8.91 7.05
C LYS A 6 6.31 7.74 7.35
N LYS A 7 6.38 7.18 8.55
CA LYS A 7 5.56 6.03 8.98
C LYS A 7 4.08 6.41 9.11
N ILE A 8 3.79 7.66 9.46
CA ILE A 8 2.40 8.14 9.49
C ILE A 8 1.92 8.39 8.06
N LEU A 9 2.70 9.08 7.22
CA LEU A 9 2.29 9.47 5.86
C LEU A 9 2.03 8.29 4.90
N LEU A 10 2.79 7.20 5.05
CA LEU A 10 2.74 6.03 4.18
C LEU A 10 2.14 4.79 4.85
N GLY A 11 1.78 4.88 6.14
CA GLY A 11 1.31 3.73 6.90
C GLY A 11 2.30 2.55 6.87
N ASN A 12 1.77 1.36 6.58
CA ASN A 12 2.49 0.11 6.38
C ASN A 12 2.55 -0.32 4.90
N LEU A 13 2.61 0.63 3.96
CA LEU A 13 2.67 0.32 2.53
C LEU A 13 3.92 -0.47 2.13
N ASP A 14 5.02 -0.33 2.86
CA ASP A 14 6.23 -1.14 2.67
C ASP A 14 5.96 -2.62 2.95
N GLU A 15 5.29 -2.93 4.05
CA GLU A 15 4.90 -4.30 4.39
C GLU A 15 3.86 -4.87 3.41
N ILE A 16 2.90 -4.04 2.96
CA ILE A 16 1.94 -4.45 1.92
C ILE A 16 2.65 -4.75 0.60
N TYR A 17 3.55 -3.86 0.16
CA TYR A 17 4.32 -4.06 -1.06
C TYR A 17 5.19 -5.32 -0.99
N GLU A 18 5.84 -5.57 0.14
CA GLU A 18 6.65 -6.76 0.34
C GLU A 18 5.83 -8.05 0.25
N PHE A 19 4.69 -8.11 0.95
CA PHE A 19 3.77 -9.24 0.86
C PHE A 19 3.26 -9.45 -0.57
N GLN A 20 2.81 -8.38 -1.22
CA GLN A 20 2.29 -8.44 -2.59
C GLN A 20 3.35 -8.93 -3.58
N SER A 21 4.57 -8.39 -3.52
CA SER A 21 5.62 -8.67 -4.50
C SER A 21 6.35 -9.99 -4.28
N LYS A 22 6.51 -10.43 -3.02
CA LYS A 22 7.32 -11.62 -2.69
C LYS A 22 6.50 -12.86 -2.36
N GLU A 23 5.25 -12.70 -1.95
CA GLU A 23 4.41 -13.82 -1.52
C GLU A 23 3.19 -13.96 -2.43
N PHE A 24 2.36 -12.92 -2.53
CA PHE A 24 1.04 -13.04 -3.15
C PHE A 24 1.08 -13.14 -4.68
N LEU A 25 1.75 -12.21 -5.37
CA LEU A 25 1.83 -12.21 -6.84
C LEU A 25 2.49 -13.48 -7.41
N PRO A 26 3.65 -13.95 -6.89
CA PRO A 26 4.26 -15.19 -7.40
C PRO A 26 3.34 -16.40 -7.28
N GLN A 27 2.63 -16.54 -6.15
CA GLN A 27 1.66 -17.62 -5.95
C GLN A 27 0.46 -17.52 -6.91
N LEU A 28 -0.03 -16.30 -7.18
CA LEU A 28 -1.08 -16.08 -8.17
C LEU A 28 -0.63 -16.45 -9.59
N GLU A 29 0.60 -16.08 -9.97
CA GLU A 29 1.19 -16.40 -11.27
C GLU A 29 1.37 -17.92 -11.45
N GLU A 30 1.77 -18.64 -10.41
CA GLU A 30 1.86 -20.10 -10.42
C GLU A 30 0.46 -20.76 -10.47
N ALA A 31 -0.48 -20.25 -9.68
CA ALA A 31 -1.83 -20.79 -9.59
C ALA A 31 -2.61 -20.63 -10.91
N ILE A 32 -2.48 -19.49 -11.60
CA ILE A 32 -3.21 -19.26 -12.86
C ILE A 32 -2.71 -20.18 -13.99
N VAL A 33 -1.44 -20.57 -13.98
CA VAL A 33 -0.89 -21.57 -14.90
C VAL A 33 -1.51 -22.94 -14.66
N THR A 34 -1.83 -23.25 -13.40
CA THR A 34 -2.47 -24.52 -13.00
C THR A 34 -3.97 -24.52 -13.32
N SER A 35 -4.72 -23.53 -12.82
CA SER A 35 -6.18 -23.45 -12.95
C SER A 35 -6.72 -22.14 -12.36
N ILE A 36 -7.78 -21.59 -12.96
CA ILE A 36 -8.57 -20.49 -12.36
C ILE A 36 -9.07 -20.83 -10.95
N LYS A 37 -9.36 -22.11 -10.66
CA LYS A 37 -9.80 -22.51 -9.31
C LYS A 37 -8.67 -22.42 -8.28
N ALA A 38 -7.43 -22.74 -8.68
CA ALA A 38 -6.27 -22.71 -7.79
C ALA A 38 -5.94 -21.29 -7.30
N VAL A 39 -6.36 -20.26 -8.06
CA VAL A 39 -6.30 -18.87 -7.59
C VAL A 39 -7.06 -18.71 -6.27
N GLY A 40 -8.21 -19.36 -6.11
CA GLY A 40 -8.99 -19.32 -4.86
C GLY A 40 -8.23 -19.88 -3.67
N ASP A 41 -7.43 -20.94 -3.87
CA ASP A 41 -6.62 -21.54 -2.82
C ASP A 41 -5.54 -20.57 -2.33
N VAL A 42 -4.90 -19.81 -3.22
CA VAL A 42 -3.93 -18.75 -2.85
C VAL A 42 -4.54 -17.72 -1.90
N PHE A 43 -5.79 -17.29 -2.17
CA PHE A 43 -6.48 -16.37 -1.26
C PHE A 43 -6.76 -17.02 0.10
N LEU A 44 -7.18 -18.29 0.13
CA LEU A 44 -7.43 -19.01 1.38
C LEU A 44 -6.15 -19.22 2.19
N GLU A 45 -5.03 -19.53 1.55
CA GLU A 45 -3.75 -19.74 2.22
C GLU A 45 -3.19 -18.43 2.79
N THR A 46 -3.35 -17.32 2.06
CA THR A 46 -2.77 -16.02 2.45
C THR A 46 -3.73 -15.11 3.23
N HIS A 47 -4.98 -15.51 3.45
CA HIS A 47 -6.04 -14.63 3.98
C HIS A 47 -5.69 -13.97 5.32
N HIS A 48 -5.08 -14.69 6.25
CA HIS A 48 -4.71 -14.13 7.56
C HIS A 48 -3.71 -12.98 7.42
N ARG A 49 -2.71 -13.16 6.55
CA ARG A 49 -1.68 -12.15 6.29
C ARG A 49 -2.27 -10.95 5.56
N PHE A 50 -3.08 -11.20 4.54
CA PHE A 50 -3.82 -10.18 3.82
C PHE A 50 -4.68 -9.34 4.77
N LEU A 51 -5.55 -9.97 5.55
CA LEU A 51 -6.45 -9.28 6.49
C LEU A 51 -5.68 -8.48 7.53
N SER A 52 -4.60 -9.03 8.08
CA SER A 52 -3.77 -8.32 9.07
C SER A 52 -3.15 -7.04 8.50
N LEU A 53 -2.57 -7.12 7.30
CA LEU A 53 -1.89 -5.97 6.67
C LEU A 53 -2.86 -4.88 6.24
N TYR A 54 -3.95 -5.25 5.55
CA TYR A 54 -4.92 -4.30 5.04
C TYR A 54 -5.81 -3.72 6.14
N SER A 55 -6.20 -4.50 7.15
CA SER A 55 -6.96 -3.95 8.30
C SER A 55 -6.16 -2.88 9.03
N ARG A 56 -4.86 -3.12 9.25
CA ARG A 56 -3.97 -2.13 9.87
C ARG A 56 -3.84 -0.88 9.01
N TYR A 57 -3.66 -1.01 7.70
CA TYR A 57 -3.59 0.15 6.81
C TYR A 57 -4.87 0.98 6.86
N CYS A 58 -6.04 0.33 6.78
CA CYS A 58 -7.34 0.99 6.87
C CYS A 58 -7.53 1.73 8.19
N GLN A 59 -7.06 1.16 9.31
CA GLN A 59 -7.10 1.84 10.62
C GLN A 59 -6.19 3.08 10.67
N MET A 60 -5.11 3.12 9.87
CA MET A 60 -4.19 4.26 9.77
C MET A 60 -4.67 5.36 8.82
N LEU A 61 -5.59 5.06 7.89
CA LEU A 61 -6.10 6.01 6.89
C LEU A 61 -6.56 7.35 7.47
N PRO A 62 -7.29 7.43 8.61
CA PRO A 62 -7.68 8.73 9.16
C PRO A 62 -6.49 9.62 9.56
N ALA A 63 -5.44 9.02 10.13
CA ALA A 63 -4.22 9.74 10.51
C ALA A 63 -3.41 10.16 9.28
N ILE A 64 -3.30 9.27 8.28
CA ILE A 64 -2.69 9.58 6.98
C ILE A 64 -3.40 10.77 6.32
N ALA A 65 -4.73 10.73 6.26
CA ALA A 65 -5.55 11.78 5.65
C ALA A 65 -5.45 13.11 6.41
N SER A 66 -5.41 13.08 7.76
CA SER A 66 -5.20 14.30 8.55
C SER A 66 -3.84 14.93 8.25
N LEU A 67 -2.78 14.13 8.30
CA LEU A 67 -1.42 14.62 8.04
C LEU A 67 -1.28 15.18 6.62
N ARG A 68 -1.92 14.57 5.62
CA ARG A 68 -1.91 15.09 4.24
C ARG A 68 -2.59 16.43 4.10
N ARG A 69 -3.73 16.63 4.76
CA ARG A 69 -4.40 17.94 4.79
C ARG A 69 -3.51 19.01 5.44
N GLU A 70 -2.76 18.65 6.48
CA GLU A 70 -1.81 19.55 7.13
C GLU A 70 -0.61 19.91 6.24
N ILE A 71 -0.08 18.94 5.48
CA ILE A 71 1.03 19.15 4.55
C ILE A 71 0.60 20.02 3.35
N GLY A 72 -0.62 19.81 2.87
CA GLY A 72 -1.17 20.41 1.64
C GLY A 72 -0.68 19.72 0.37
N GLU A 73 -1.56 19.62 -0.64
CA GLU A 73 -1.24 18.98 -1.92
C GLU A 73 -0.20 19.76 -2.73
N GLU A 74 -0.18 21.09 -2.59
CA GLU A 74 0.78 21.98 -3.26
C GLU A 74 2.10 22.13 -2.49
N ASN A 75 2.37 21.24 -1.53
CA ASN A 75 3.62 21.26 -0.79
C ASN A 75 4.83 21.17 -1.76
N PRO A 76 5.79 22.12 -1.75
CA PRO A 76 6.87 22.16 -2.72
C PRO A 76 7.72 20.89 -2.78
N TRP A 77 7.87 20.20 -1.65
CA TRP A 77 8.59 18.93 -1.58
C TRP A 77 7.81 17.80 -2.25
N MET A 78 6.50 17.72 -2.05
CA MET A 78 5.64 16.74 -2.73
C MET A 78 5.64 16.95 -4.25
N GLU A 79 5.55 18.21 -4.69
CA GLU A 79 5.56 18.56 -6.11
C GLU A 79 6.93 18.24 -6.76
N LEU A 80 8.03 18.49 -6.06
CA LEU A 80 9.36 18.10 -6.51
C LEU A 80 9.47 16.58 -6.67
N CYS A 81 8.99 15.81 -5.69
CA CYS A 81 8.97 14.35 -5.76
C CYS A 81 8.13 13.85 -6.94
N ARG A 82 6.92 14.40 -7.12
CA ARG A 82 6.02 14.06 -8.23
C ARG A 82 6.67 14.31 -9.60
N LYS A 83 7.32 15.46 -9.77
CA LYS A 83 8.08 15.79 -11.00
C LYS A 83 9.25 14.86 -11.23
N LYS A 84 10.06 14.59 -10.19
CA LYS A 84 11.22 13.68 -10.30
C LYS A 84 10.83 12.26 -10.68
N LEU A 85 9.69 11.77 -10.18
CA LEU A 85 9.15 10.45 -10.51
C LEU A 85 8.30 10.45 -11.79
N ASN A 86 8.08 11.60 -12.41
CA ASN A 86 7.21 11.77 -13.59
C ASN A 86 5.78 11.24 -13.37
N HIS A 87 5.24 11.43 -12.16
CA HIS A 87 3.89 10.98 -11.81
C HIS A 87 2.83 11.98 -12.28
N ARG A 88 1.77 11.45 -12.89
CA ARG A 88 0.60 12.24 -13.33
C ARG A 88 -0.40 12.47 -12.19
N LEU A 89 -0.46 11.55 -11.25
CA LEU A 89 -1.35 11.62 -10.09
C LEU A 89 -0.59 12.12 -8.86
N SER A 90 -1.33 12.68 -7.91
CA SER A 90 -0.86 13.06 -6.58
C SER A 90 -0.61 11.83 -5.70
N LEU A 91 0.15 12.00 -4.62
CA LEU A 91 0.52 10.88 -3.72
C LEU A 91 -0.71 10.22 -3.08
N ASP A 92 -1.75 10.99 -2.80
CA ASP A 92 -3.00 10.50 -2.23
C ASP A 92 -3.69 9.49 -3.16
N ALA A 93 -3.75 9.77 -4.46
CA ALA A 93 -4.36 8.85 -5.43
C ALA A 93 -3.70 7.47 -5.48
N TYR A 94 -2.42 7.34 -5.13
CA TYR A 94 -1.70 6.06 -5.07
C TYR A 94 -1.88 5.29 -3.75
N THR A 95 -2.54 5.89 -2.77
CA THR A 95 -2.55 5.41 -1.38
C THR A 95 -3.93 5.46 -0.74
N MET A 96 -4.97 5.81 -1.52
CA MET A 96 -6.38 5.57 -1.16
C MET A 96 -6.72 4.08 -1.24
#